data_AF-A0A435YNK0-F1
#
_entry.id   AF-A0A435YNK0-F1
#
_cell.length_a   1.000
_cell.length_b   1.000
_cell.length_c   1.000
_cell.angle_alpha   90.00
_cell.angle_beta   90.00
_cell.angle_gamma   90.00
#
_symmetry.space_group_name_H-M   'P 1'
#
loop_
_entity.id
_entity.type
_entity.pdbx_description
1 polymer ?
#
loop_
_entity_poly.entity_id
_entity_poly.type
_entity_poly.pdbx_seq_one_letter_code
_entity_poly.pdbx_strand_id
1 'polypeptide(L)' 'MTRVLAIDLGGTNLRAAVHTGDVRMLEALSREPAPANLDAFVIRIRALCAEAGAVEALGIAVPGLVEG' A
#
# COMPACT_ATOMS: atom_id res chain seq x y z
N MET A 1 -10.34 3.59 15.68
CA MET A 1 -8.92 3.24 15.51
C MET A 1 -8.67 3.24 14.03
N THR A 2 -7.84 4.13 13.52
CA THR A 2 -7.64 4.27 12.06
C THR A 2 -6.91 3.04 11.51
N ARG A 3 -7.56 2.34 10.59
CA ARG A 3 -6.95 1.25 9.82
C ARG A 3 -6.25 1.84 8.60
N VAL A 4 -4.94 1.61 8.49
CA VAL A 4 -4.12 2.19 7.44
C VAL A 4 -3.57 1.09 6.54
N LEU A 5 -3.70 1.26 5.23
CA LEU A 5 -2.95 0.47 4.24
C LEU A 5 -1.62 1.17 3.99
N ALA A 6 -0.51 0.49 4.28
CA ALA A 6 0.84 0.96 4.02
C ALA A 6 1.39 0.26 2.77
N ILE A 7 1.86 1.06 1.81
CA ILE A 7 2.44 0.60 0.55
C ILE A 7 3.91 1.03 0.50
N ASP A 8 4.79 0.07 0.22
CA ASP A 8 6.18 0.29 -0.17
C ASP A 8 6.30 -0.05 -1.65
N LEU A 9 6.22 0.98 -2.49
CA LEU A 9 6.37 0.85 -3.93
C LEU A 9 7.85 1.03 -4.27
N GLY A 10 8.48 0.02 -4.85
CA GLY A 10 9.81 0.11 -5.44
C GLY A 10 9.79 -0.14 -6.95
N GLY A 11 10.95 -0.07 -7.60
CA GLY A 11 11.08 -0.34 -9.04
C GLY A 11 10.90 -1.82 -9.42
N THR A 12 11.06 -2.74 -8.49
CA THR A 12 10.95 -4.19 -8.73
C THR A 12 9.76 -4.82 -8.04
N ASN A 13 9.43 -4.36 -6.84
CA ASN A 13 8.38 -4.96 -6.02
C ASN A 13 7.47 -3.88 -5.45
N LEU A 14 6.21 -4.24 -5.24
CA LEU A 14 5.29 -3.58 -4.35
C LEU A 14 5.11 -4.45 -3.11
N ARG A 15 5.15 -3.85 -1.92
CA ARG A 15 4.80 -4.52 -0.66
C ARG A 15 3.64 -3.79 -0.01
N ALA A 16 2.71 -4.56 0.54
CA ALA A 16 1.56 -4.04 1.24
C ALA A 16 1.51 -4.59 2.67
N ALA A 17 1.13 -3.74 3.59
CA ALA A 17 0.89 -4.11 4.99
C ALA A 17 -0.26 -3.28 5.56
N VAL A 18 -0.89 -3.80 6.61
CA VAL A 18 -1.96 -3.11 7.33
C VAL A 18 -1.51 -2.86 8.77
N HIS A 19 -1.84 -1.71 9.32
CA HIS A 19 -1.75 -1.51 10.77
C HIS A 19 -2.99 -0.80 11.30
N THR A 20 -3.29 -1.05 12.58
CA THR A 20 -4.40 -0.43 13.31
C THR A 20 -3.82 0.30 14.53
N GLY A 21 -3.62 1.60 14.40
CA GLY A 21 -3.06 2.44 15.47
C GLY A 21 -1.53 2.31 15.62
N ASP A 22 -1.00 1.15 16.05
CA ASP A 22 0.44 1.00 16.31
C ASP A 22 1.19 0.51 15.06
N VAL A 23 2.03 1.38 14.48
CA VAL A 23 2.87 1.07 13.31
C VAL A 23 3.88 -0.06 13.57
N ARG A 24 4.22 -0.33 14.84
CA ARG A 24 5.09 -1.47 15.19
C ARG A 24 4.40 -2.82 14.99
N MET A 25 3.07 -2.82 14.88
CA MET A 25 2.22 -3.99 14.65
C MET A 25 1.76 -4.06 13.18
N LEU A 26 2.68 -3.83 12.24
CA LEU A 26 2.42 -4.00 10.81
C LEU A 26 2.20 -5.47 10.48
N GLU A 27 1.03 -5.79 9.93
CA GLU A 27 0.70 -7.10 9.38
C GLU A 27 1.00 -7.09 7.88
N ALA A 28 1.92 -7.94 7.44
CA ALA A 28 2.25 -8.07 6.02
C ALA A 28 1.06 -8.67 5.25
N LEU A 29 0.58 -7.95 4.24
CA LEU A 29 -0.54 -8.36 3.40
C LEU A 29 -0.06 -9.02 2.11
N SER A 30 0.91 -8.40 1.43
CA SER A 30 1.44 -8.95 0.18
C SER A 30 2.84 -8.46 -0.18
N ARG A 31 3.50 -9.22 -1.06
CA ARG A 31 4.71 -8.81 -1.78
C ARG A 31 4.61 -9.31 -3.22
N GLU A 32 4.62 -8.38 -4.15
CA GLU A 32 4.29 -8.62 -5.55
C GLU A 32 5.26 -7.86 -6.48
N PRO A 33 5.35 -8.21 -7.77
CA PRO A 33 6.05 -7.38 -8.75
C PRO A 33 5.48 -5.96 -8.77
N ALA A 34 6.36 -4.98 -9.02
CA ALA A 34 5.92 -3.59 -9.20
C ALA A 34 4.97 -3.48 -10.41
N PRO A 35 3.84 -2.75 -10.29
CA PRO A 35 2.94 -2.53 -11.41
C PRO A 35 3.65 -1.85 -12.59
N ALA A 36 3.35 -2.28 -13.81
CA ALA A 36 4.06 -1.82 -15.01
C ALA A 36 3.70 -0.38 -15.44
N ASN A 37 2.59 0.15 -14.93
CA ASN A 37 2.10 1.49 -15.25
C ASN A 37 1.11 1.99 -14.18
N LEU A 38 0.68 3.25 -14.32
CA LEU A 38 -0.22 3.92 -13.37
C LEU A 38 -1.58 3.22 -13.25
N ASP A 39 -2.19 2.79 -14.35
CA ASP A 39 -3.50 2.14 -14.32
C ASP A 39 -3.44 0.82 -13.55
N ALA A 40 -2.41 0.01 -13.82
CA ALA A 40 -2.16 -1.22 -13.09
C ALA A 40 -1.91 -0.96 -11.59
N PHE A 41 -1.20 0.13 -11.27
CA PHE A 41 -1.00 0.55 -9.89
C PHE A 41 -2.33 0.91 -9.21
N VAL A 42 -3.16 1.75 -9.83
CA VAL A 42 -4.47 2.15 -9.27
C VAL A 42 -5.39 0.95 -9.07
N ILE A 43 -5.44 0.03 -10.04
CA ILE A 43 -6.23 -1.21 -9.93
C ILE A 43 -5.74 -2.03 -8.74
N ARG A 44 -4.42 -2.19 -8.57
CA ARG A 44 -3.88 -2.99 -7.48
C ARG A 44 -4.12 -2.35 -6.12
N ILE A 45 -3.96 -1.03 -5.98
CA ILE A 45 -4.27 -0.32 -4.72
C ILE A 45 -5.73 -0.53 -4.33
N ARG A 46 -6.67 -0.44 -5.28
CA ARG A 46 -8.10 -0.70 -4.99
C ARG A 46 -8.36 -2.13 -4.52
N ALA A 47 -7.72 -3.11 -5.15
CA ALA A 47 -7.81 -4.51 -4.73
C ALA A 47 -7.23 -4.71 -3.31
N LEU A 48 -6.07 -4.13 -3.02
CA LEU A 48 -5.46 -4.17 -1.69
C LEU A 48 -6.33 -3.49 -0.62
N CYS A 49 -6.97 -2.37 -0.94
CA CYS A 49 -7.94 -1.75 -0.03
C CYS A 49 -9.12 -2.68 0.26
N ALA A 50 -9.65 -3.38 -0.76
CA ALA A 50 -10.74 -4.33 -0.57
C ALA A 50 -10.30 -5.55 0.26
N GLU A 51 -9.11 -6.11 -0.01
CA GLU A 51 -8.51 -7.22 0.74
C GLU A 51 -8.23 -6.84 2.20
N ALA A 52 -7.75 -5.62 2.43
CA ALA A 52 -7.45 -5.09 3.75
C ALA A 52 -8.71 -4.75 4.57
N GLY A 53 -9.92 -4.78 4.00
CA GLY A 53 -11.15 -4.36 4.68
C GLY A 53 -11.30 -2.83 4.78
N ALA A 54 -12.09 -2.34 5.74
CA ALA A 54 -12.40 -0.91 5.87
C ALA A 54 -11.17 -0.05 6.25
N VAL A 55 -10.34 0.25 5.26
CA VAL A 55 -9.17 1.14 5.34
C VAL A 55 -9.66 2.58 5.37
N GLU A 56 -9.20 3.34 6.36
CA GLU A 56 -9.54 4.75 6.57
C GLU A 56 -8.46 5.69 6.02
N ALA A 57 -7.23 5.20 5.82
CA ALA A 57 -6.13 5.97 5.26
C ALA A 57 -5.15 5.11 4.45
N LEU A 58 -4.48 5.74 3.48
CA LEU A 58 -3.46 5.12 2.63
C LEU A 58 -2.13 5.87 2.80
N GLY A 59 -1.08 5.14 3.12
CA GLY A 59 0.30 5.64 3.11
C GLY A 59 1.09 4.97 1.99
N ILE A 60 1.84 5.75 1.22
CA ILE A 60 2.66 5.23 0.11
C ILE A 60 4.08 5.77 0.26
N ALA A 61 5.04 4.87 0.43
CA ALA A 61 6.45 5.16 0.18
C ALA A 61 6.75 4.90 -1.30
N VAL A 62 7.32 5.89 -1.98
CA VAL A 62 7.66 5.80 -3.41
C VAL A 62 9.12 6.22 -3.65
N PRO A 63 9.80 5.65 -4.66
CA PRO A 63 11.01 6.24 -5.21
C PRO A 63 10.66 7.48 -6.02
N GLY A 64 11.54 8.48 -5.96
CA GLY A 64 11.39 9.71 -6.74
C GLY A 64 10.65 10.82 -5.98
N LEU A 65 10.14 11.79 -6.73
CA LEU A 65 9.52 12.99 -6.19
C LEU A 65 8.01 12.81 -6.07
N VAL A 66 7.45 13.39 -5.01
CA VAL A 66 6.01 13.52 -4.79
C VAL A 66 5.69 15.00 -4.66
N GLU A 67 4.67 15.45 -5.37
CA GLU A 67 4.05 16.76 -5.21
C GLU A 67 2.59 16.54 -4.80
N GLY A 68 2.10 17.35 -3.88
CA GLY A 68 0.76 17.23 -3.29
C GLY A 68 0.15 18.59 -2.99
#